data_AF-A0A0H2UN64-F1
#
_entry.id   AF-A0A0H2UN64-F1
#
_cell.length_a   1.000
_cell.length_b   1.000
_cell.length_c   1.000
_cell.angle_alpha   90.00
_cell.angle_beta   90.00
_cell.angle_gamma   90.00
#
_symmetry.space_group_name_H-M   'P 1'
#
loop_
_entity.id
_entity.type
_entity.pdbx_description
1 polymer ?
#
loop_
_entity_poly.entity_id
_entity_poly.type
_entity_poly.pdbx_seq_one_letter_code
_entity_poly.pdbx_strand_id
1 'polypeptide(L)'
;MKKKDLVDQLVSEIETGKVRTLGIYGHGASGKSTFAQELYQALDSTTVNLLETDPYITSGRHLVVPKDAPNQKVTASLPVAHELESLQRDILACRRVWMS
;
A
#
# COMPACT_ATOMS: atom_id res chain seq x y z
N MET A 1 -2.21 -3.87 -23.97
CA MET A 1 -1.00 -3.31 -23.32
C MET A 1 -0.28 -4.44 -22.61
N LYS A 2 1.01 -4.66 -22.87
CA LYS A 2 1.77 -5.72 -22.18
C LYS A 2 2.19 -5.22 -20.79
N LYS A 3 2.40 -6.13 -19.84
CA LYS A 3 2.80 -5.81 -18.46
C LYS A 3 4.06 -4.94 -18.41
N LYS A 4 5.04 -5.21 -19.29
CA LYS A 4 6.28 -4.46 -19.39
C LYS A 4 6.05 -2.99 -19.81
N ASP A 5 5.20 -2.77 -20.81
CA ASP A 5 4.86 -1.42 -21.28
C ASP A 5 4.25 -0.56 -20.15
N LEU A 6 3.44 -1.19 -19.28
CA LEU A 6 2.86 -0.51 -18.12
C LEU A 6 3.92 -0.12 -17.08
N VAL A 7 4.86 -1.02 -16.78
CA VAL A 7 5.95 -0.73 -15.83
C VAL A 7 6.82 0.39 -16.37
N ASP A 8 7.23 0.32 -17.63
CA ASP A 8 8.09 1.32 -18.27
C ASP A 8 7.38 2.71 -18.29
N GLN A 9 6.07 2.75 -18.54
CA GLN A 9 5.28 4.00 -18.44
C GLN A 9 5.25 4.54 -17.01
N LEU A 10 4.95 3.70 -16.02
CA LEU A 10 4.87 4.13 -14.62
C LEU A 10 6.22 4.66 -14.11
N VAL A 11 7.32 4.00 -14.48
CA VAL A 11 8.68 4.47 -14.16
C VAL A 11 8.89 5.88 -14.70
N SER A 12 8.59 6.10 -15.99
CA SER A 12 8.73 7.43 -16.60
C SER A 12 7.86 8.50 -15.92
N GLU A 13 6.61 8.17 -15.56
CA GLU A 13 5.73 9.13 -14.87
C GLU A 13 6.19 9.45 -13.43
N ILE A 14 6.83 8.50 -12.76
CA ILE A 14 7.40 8.69 -11.41
C ILE A 14 8.68 9.54 -11.49
N GLU A 15 9.61 9.20 -12.39
CA GLU A 15 10.87 9.92 -12.57
C GLU A 15 10.67 11.37 -13.04
N THR A 16 9.67 11.61 -13.89
CA THR A 16 9.29 12.97 -14.31
C THR A 16 8.54 13.75 -13.23
N GLY A 17 8.24 13.12 -12.09
CA GLY A 17 7.53 13.73 -10.96
C GLY A 17 6.03 13.96 -11.20
N LYS A 18 5.49 13.45 -12.31
CA LYS A 18 4.05 13.48 -12.63
C LYS A 18 3.25 12.63 -11.64
N VAL A 19 3.82 11.49 -11.22
CA VAL A 19 3.28 10.63 -10.16
C VAL A 19 4.17 10.71 -8.93
N ARG A 20 3.64 11.25 -7.82
CA ARG A 20 4.35 11.36 -6.53
C ARG A 20 3.93 10.33 -5.49
N THR A 21 2.80 9.68 -5.69
CA THR A 21 2.29 8.63 -4.81
C THR A 21 1.47 7.67 -5.65
N LEU A 22 1.81 6.38 -5.60
CA LEU A 22 1.10 5.32 -6.30
C LEU A 22 0.56 4.32 -5.28
N GLY A 23 -0.76 4.18 -5.20
CA GLY A 23 -1.41 3.17 -4.37
C GLY A 23 -1.71 1.91 -5.20
N ILE A 24 -1.28 0.74 -4.72
CA ILE A 24 -1.56 -0.56 -5.37
C ILE A 24 -2.57 -1.31 -4.52
N TYR A 25 -3.81 -1.42 -5.00
CA TYR A 25 -4.93 -2.04 -4.30
C TYR A 25 -5.51 -3.24 -5.07
N GLY A 26 -6.22 -4.12 -4.34
CA GLY A 26 -6.78 -5.35 -4.92
C GLY A 26 -6.89 -6.49 -3.90
N HIS A 27 -7.56 -7.57 -4.31
CA HIS A 27 -7.91 -8.69 -3.42
C HIS A 27 -6.68 -9.45 -2.89
N GLY A 28 -6.86 -10.25 -1.83
CA GLY A 28 -5.81 -11.15 -1.33
C GLY A 28 -5.28 -12.06 -2.45
N ALA A 29 -3.97 -12.35 -2.45
CA ALA A 29 -3.30 -13.18 -3.45
C ALA A 29 -3.38 -12.70 -4.92
N SER A 30 -3.81 -11.46 -5.20
CA SER A 30 -3.90 -10.93 -6.56
C SER A 30 -2.56 -10.48 -7.17
N GLY A 31 -1.42 -10.78 -6.53
CA GLY A 31 -0.08 -10.41 -7.02
C GLY A 31 0.36 -8.97 -6.77
N LYS A 32 -0.34 -8.21 -5.89
CA LYS A 32 -0.01 -6.80 -5.59
C LYS A 32 1.43 -6.60 -5.12
N SER A 33 1.87 -7.39 -4.12
CA SER A 33 3.21 -7.28 -3.56
C SER A 33 4.27 -7.64 -4.59
N THR A 34 4.00 -8.63 -5.45
CA THR A 34 4.88 -8.99 -6.57
C THR A 34 5.02 -7.83 -7.56
N PHE A 35 3.91 -7.23 -7.97
CA PHE A 35 3.94 -6.08 -8.87
C PHE A 35 4.62 -4.85 -8.24
N ALA A 36 4.35 -4.56 -6.97
CA ALA A 36 4.97 -3.47 -6.24
C ALA A 36 6.50 -3.64 -6.17
N GLN A 37 6.98 -4.86 -5.90
CA GLN A 37 8.40 -5.17 -5.87
C GLN A 37 9.05 -5.09 -7.25
N GLU A 38 8.40 -5.59 -8.29
CA GLU A 38 8.90 -5.45 -9.67
C GLU A 38 9.03 -3.98 -10.08
N LEU A 39 8.03 -3.15 -9.77
CA LEU A 39 8.08 -1.72 -10.05
C LEU A 39 9.16 -1.02 -9.22
N TYR A 40 9.30 -1.38 -7.94
CA TYR A 40 10.34 -0.84 -7.06
C TYR A 40 11.75 -1.20 -7.54
N GLN A 41 11.96 -2.42 -8.06
CA GLN A 41 13.24 -2.83 -8.65
C GLN A 41 13.57 -2.13 -9.97
N ALA A 42 12.55 -1.70 -10.71
CA ALA A 42 12.71 -0.93 -11.94
C ALA A 42 13.00 0.57 -11.66
N LEU A 43 12.77 1.03 -10.44
CA LEU A 43 13.04 2.39 -9.98
C LEU A 43 14.35 2.44 -9.18
N ASP A 44 14.96 3.63 -9.09
CA ASP A 44 16.09 3.84 -8.19
C ASP A 44 15.57 3.90 -6.73
N SER A 45 15.92 2.91 -5.92
CA SER A 45 15.56 2.81 -4.49
C SER A 45 15.95 4.03 -3.64
N THR A 46 16.87 4.87 -4.11
CA THR A 46 17.24 6.12 -3.43
C THR A 46 16.28 7.26 -3.72
N THR A 47 15.42 7.11 -4.73
CA THR A 47 14.48 8.12 -5.23
C THR A 47 13.03 7.82 -4.91
N VAL A 48 12.72 6.63 -4.36
CA VAL A 48 11.34 6.23 -4.04
C VAL A 48 11.28 5.50 -2.70
N ASN A 49 10.14 5.62 -2.03
CA ASN A 49 9.85 4.88 -0.80
C ASN A 49 8.78 3.82 -1.09
N LEU A 50 8.97 2.61 -0.57
CA LEU A 50 7.97 1.55 -0.58
C LEU A 50 7.36 1.39 0.82
N LEU A 51 6.04 1.49 0.91
CA LEU A 51 5.29 1.32 2.16
C LEU A 51 4.35 0.12 2.03
N GLU A 52 4.60 -0.95 2.79
CA GLU A 52 3.69 -2.08 2.88
C GLU A 52 2.54 -1.76 3.86
N THR A 53 1.30 -2.06 3.46
CA THR A 53 0.12 -1.76 4.30
C THR A 53 -0.25 -2.89 5.26
N ASP A 54 0.27 -4.10 5.03
CA ASP A 54 -0.06 -5.28 5.85
C ASP A 54 0.36 -5.15 7.34
N PRO A 55 1.49 -4.50 7.69
CA PRO A 55 1.84 -4.23 9.09
C PRO A 55 0.83 -3.37 9.86
N TYR A 56 -0.03 -2.63 9.16
CA TYR A 56 -1.08 -1.82 9.80
C TYR A 56 -2.35 -2.61 10.09
N ILE A 57 -2.39 -3.89 9.74
CA ILE A 57 -3.46 -4.79 10.17
C ILE A 57 -3.24 -5.15 11.64
N THR A 58 -4.17 -4.73 12.50
CA THR A 58 -4.20 -5.08 13.93
C THR A 58 -4.12 -6.59 14.14
N SER A 59 -3.15 -7.01 14.95
CA SER A 59 -3.00 -8.40 15.42
C SER A 59 -4.18 -8.83 16.31
N GLY A 60 -4.83 -7.87 16.96
CA GLY A 60 -6.01 -8.04 17.82
C GLY A 60 -7.36 -8.21 17.12
N ARG A 61 -7.41 -8.34 15.79
CA ARG A 61 -8.69 -8.47 15.03
C ARG A 61 -9.63 -9.57 15.53
N HIS A 62 -9.10 -10.62 16.17
CA HIS A 62 -9.89 -11.71 16.77
C HIS A 62 -10.62 -11.32 18.06
N LEU A 63 -10.26 -10.19 18.66
CA LEU A 63 -10.87 -9.61 19.85
C LEU A 63 -11.98 -8.60 19.51
N VAL A 64 -12.11 -8.24 18.23
CA VAL A 64 -13.12 -7.30 17.74
C VAL A 64 -14.28 -8.09 17.14
N VAL A 65 -15.49 -7.76 17.57
CA VAL A 65 -16.73 -8.40 17.10
C VAL A 65 -17.63 -7.33 16.50
N PRO A 66 -18.09 -7.47 15.24
CA PRO A 66 -19.02 -6.52 14.64
C PRO A 66 -20.33 -6.49 15.41
N LYS A 67 -20.78 -5.30 15.83
CA LYS A 67 -22.04 -5.14 16.58
C LYS A 67 -23.25 -5.70 15.83
N ASP A 68 -23.28 -5.52 14.51
CA ASP A 68 -24.40 -5.92 13.65
C ASP A 68 -24.31 -7.38 13.19
N ALA A 69 -23.17 -8.05 13.41
CA ALA A 69 -22.94 -9.44 13.02
C ALA A 69 -21.98 -10.14 14.00
N PRO A 70 -22.42 -10.42 15.24
CA PRO A 70 -21.53 -10.85 16.31
C PRO A 70 -20.88 -12.23 16.11
N ASN A 71 -21.43 -13.04 15.21
CA ASN A 71 -20.87 -14.36 14.86
C ASN A 71 -19.87 -14.30 13.70
N GLN A 72 -19.66 -13.13 13.10
CA GLN A 72 -18.77 -12.97 11.95
C GLN A 72 -17.37 -12.60 12.41
N LYS A 73 -16.38 -13.41 11.99
CA LYS A 73 -14.96 -13.12 12.24
C LYS A 73 -14.56 -11.84 11.51
N VAL A 74 -13.85 -10.96 12.19
CA VAL A 74 -13.21 -9.81 11.54
C VAL A 74 -12.05 -10.31 10.68
N THR A 75 -12.13 -10.03 9.38
CA THR A 75 -11.07 -10.35 8.42
C THR A 75 -10.20 -9.12 8.17
N ALA A 76 -9.00 -9.33 7.62
CA ALA A 76 -8.09 -8.24 7.22
C ALA A 76 -8.69 -7.27 6.18
N SER A 77 -9.82 -7.61 5.57
CA SER A 77 -10.52 -6.75 4.61
C SER A 77 -11.47 -5.74 5.27
N LEU A 78 -11.75 -5.87 6.57
CA LEU A 78 -12.60 -4.93 7.29
C LEU A 78 -11.79 -3.73 7.80
N PRO A 79 -12.26 -2.47 7.63
CA PRO A 79 -11.54 -1.28 8.09
C PRO A 79 -11.18 -1.29 9.58
N VAL A 80 -12.06 -1.88 10.42
CA VAL A 80 -11.85 -2.03 11.87
C VAL A 80 -10.63 -2.90 12.22
N ALA A 81 -10.13 -3.68 11.27
CA ALA A 81 -8.92 -4.47 11.44
C ALA A 81 -7.64 -3.64 11.24
N HIS A 82 -7.71 -2.35 10.90
CA HIS A 82 -6.52 -1.54 10.55
C HIS A 82 -6.27 -0.40 11.53
N GLU A 83 -4.99 -0.18 11.88
CA GLU A 83 -4.49 1.00 12.59
C GLU A 83 -4.34 2.18 11.61
N LEU A 84 -5.47 2.72 11.17
CA LEU A 84 -5.52 3.76 10.14
C LEU A 84 -4.75 5.03 10.53
N GLU A 85 -4.74 5.40 11.82
CA GLU A 85 -3.99 6.56 12.32
C GLU A 85 -2.48 6.40 12.15
N SER A 86 -1.95 5.21 12.41
CA SER A 86 -0.52 4.93 12.21
C SER A 86 -0.16 4.91 10.73
N LEU A 87 -1.01 4.30 9.89
CA LEU A 87 -0.81 4.32 8.43
C LEU A 87 -0.83 5.75 7.88
N GLN A 88 -1.76 6.59 8.33
CA GLN A 88 -1.85 7.98 7.92
C GLN A 88 -0.60 8.78 8.32
N ARG A 89 -0.09 8.61 9.55
CA ARG A 89 1.15 9.26 9.99
C ARG A 89 2.33 8.90 9.09
N ASP A 90 2.49 7.62 8.76
CA ASP A 90 3.64 7.15 7.99
C ASP A 90 3.53 7.56 6.50
N ILE A 91 2.33 7.55 5.91
CA ILE A 91 2.09 8.14 4.58
C ILE A 91 2.46 9.63 4.57
N LEU A 92 2.09 10.39 5.60
CA LEU A 92 2.42 11.81 5.71
C LEU A 92 3.92 12.03 5.88
N ALA A 93 4.61 11.17 6.64
CA ALA A 93 6.06 11.21 6.79
C ALA A 93 6.76 10.99 5.44
N CYS A 94 6.36 9.95 4.68
CA CYS A 94 6.89 9.69 3.34
C CYS A 94 6.70 10.86 2.37
N ARG A 95 5.58 11.59 2.48
CA ARG A 95 5.33 12.79 1.65
C ARG A 95 6.18 13.99 2.05
N ARG A 96 6.49 14.15 3.33
CA ARG A 96 7.12 15.35 3.88
C ARG A 96 8.64 15.36 3.70
N VAL A 97 9.29 14.20 3.59
CA VAL A 97 10.74 14.06 3.29
C VAL A 97 11.15 14.73 1.97
N TRP A 98 10.21 15.01 1.06
CA TRP A 98 10.45 15.68 -0.22
C TRP A 98 10.28 17.21 -0.20
N MET A 99 9.89 17.81 0.93
CA MET A 99 9.65 19.26 1.05
C MET A 99 10.78 20.02 1.78
N SER A 100 11.83 19.34 2.21
CA SER A 100 13.01 19.88 2.90
C SER A 100 14.25 19.70 2.05
#